data_AF-A0AB35XUV3-F1
#
_entry.id   AF-A0AB35XUV3-F1
#
_cell.length_a   1.000
_cell.length_b   1.000
_cell.length_c   1.000
_cell.angle_alpha   90.00
_cell.angle_beta   90.00
_cell.angle_gamma   90.00
#
_symmetry.space_group_name_H-M   'P 1'
#
loop_
_entity.id
_entity.type
_entity.pdbx_description
1 polymer ?
#
loop_
_entity_poly.entity_id
_entity_poly.type
_entity_poly.pdbx_seq_one_letter_code
_entity_poly.pdbx_strand_id
1 'polypeptide(L)'
;MIFKPAQLGMAKLDKQELVEDRKSCKKIGPCGVGKKALYLNSFYIDRRYYLPYGSISRVFKRVAMSSGGFTGKGMFASMAYLVVEYDGGKQKQCNFKDERDVDKLLEVLAKEQPQIHLLSAAGEQMLQKKEAEKASRKLPESELTDDARHSITVLRRAKEYLEAKPALSDELSAAERRKRAQLQSKPVYRYVALAIFIMGIVSAAYGLYAVTTHTGGYGIYFALFGFAAIFLFSSYNMLPTAHNNHSAIMKRAEKAEAAMAEYVKHYPNGAFPVPSHYAHPIVLKQMADAIEEGRAVTVPEALTAVENRLKSLNADVQVEQEEYDEVVVIKAMFLNHDYQ
;
A
#
# COMPACT_ATOMS: atom_id res chain seq x y z
N MET A 1 18.08 13.48 -29.60
CA MET A 1 18.03 14.90 -29.18
C MET A 1 19.24 15.60 -29.74
N ILE A 2 19.02 16.73 -30.41
CA ILE A 2 20.05 17.54 -31.08
C ILE A 2 21.00 18.22 -30.06
N PHE A 3 20.60 18.34 -28.79
CA PHE A 3 21.35 19.08 -27.77
C PHE A 3 22.11 18.17 -26.79
N LYS A 4 23.38 18.50 -26.55
CA LYS A 4 24.19 17.93 -25.45
C LYS A 4 23.60 18.39 -24.10
N PRO A 5 23.59 17.54 -23.06
CA PRO A 5 23.10 17.98 -21.76
C PRO A 5 24.06 19.03 -21.19
N ALA A 6 23.51 20.05 -20.53
CA ALA A 6 24.31 21.07 -19.86
C ALA A 6 24.68 20.60 -18.45
N GLN A 7 25.89 20.96 -18.05
CA GLN A 7 26.36 20.78 -16.68
C GLN A 7 25.54 21.69 -15.76
N LEU A 8 25.01 21.14 -14.67
CA LEU A 8 24.24 21.92 -13.69
C LEU A 8 25.06 22.31 -12.45
N GLY A 9 25.95 21.43 -12.00
CA GLY A 9 26.79 21.63 -10.82
C GLY A 9 28.23 22.00 -11.15
N MET A 10 29.09 22.08 -10.15
CA MET A 10 30.51 22.45 -10.31
C MET A 10 31.33 21.33 -10.96
N ALA A 11 31.03 20.06 -10.65
CA ALA A 11 31.72 18.91 -11.22
C ALA A 11 31.33 18.65 -12.68
N LYS A 12 32.31 18.20 -13.48
CA LYS A 12 32.16 17.98 -14.92
C LYS A 12 32.72 16.62 -15.33
N LEU A 13 32.03 15.94 -16.24
CA LEU A 13 32.56 14.78 -16.96
C LEU A 13 33.33 15.23 -18.21
N ASP A 14 34.31 14.43 -18.63
CA ASP A 14 34.93 14.66 -19.93
C ASP A 14 33.88 14.57 -21.06
N LYS A 15 34.14 15.24 -22.19
CA LYS A 15 33.22 15.27 -23.32
C LYS A 15 32.92 13.88 -23.88
N GLN A 16 33.89 12.98 -23.95
CA GLN A 16 33.70 11.63 -24.48
C GLN A 16 32.89 10.79 -23.48
N GLU A 17 33.30 10.80 -22.21
CA GLU A 17 32.60 10.12 -21.12
C GLU A 17 31.14 10.55 -21.02
N LEU A 18 30.86 11.85 -21.11
CA LEU A 18 29.50 12.38 -21.06
C LEU A 18 28.61 11.83 -22.19
N VAL A 19 29.18 11.66 -23.39
CA VAL A 19 28.44 11.14 -24.55
C VAL A 19 28.14 9.67 -24.37
N GLU A 20 29.11 8.89 -23.89
CA GLU A 20 28.95 7.45 -23.66
C GLU A 20 28.00 7.16 -22.49
N ASP A 21 28.19 7.83 -21.37
CA ASP A 21 27.36 7.67 -20.18
C ASP A 21 25.89 8.02 -20.50
N ARG A 22 25.66 9.11 -21.23
CA ARG A 22 24.30 9.51 -21.65
C ARG A 22 23.67 8.52 -22.62
N LYS A 23 24.45 7.93 -23.53
CA LYS A 23 23.94 6.93 -24.47
C LYS A 23 23.53 5.66 -23.74
N SER A 24 24.30 5.26 -22.74
CA SER A 24 24.10 4.04 -21.95
C SER A 24 23.13 4.20 -20.78
N CYS A 25 22.67 5.43 -20.49
CA CYS A 25 21.84 5.68 -19.31
C CYS A 25 20.47 5.01 -19.40
N LYS A 26 19.99 4.50 -18.25
CA LYS A 26 18.65 3.96 -18.10
C LYS A 26 17.66 5.13 -18.10
N LYS A 27 16.85 5.23 -19.15
CA LYS A 27 15.86 6.29 -19.32
C LYS A 27 14.61 5.95 -18.52
N ILE A 28 14.29 6.78 -17.53
CA ILE A 28 13.12 6.60 -16.67
C ILE A 28 12.38 7.93 -16.64
N GLY A 29 11.18 7.93 -17.25
CA GLY A 29 10.45 9.16 -17.55
C GLY A 29 11.32 10.21 -18.26
N PRO A 30 11.28 11.48 -17.82
CA PRO A 30 12.05 12.56 -18.43
C PRO A 30 13.51 12.63 -17.94
N CYS A 31 13.91 11.77 -17.00
CA CYS A 31 15.27 11.68 -16.47
C CYS A 31 16.03 10.47 -17.04
N GLY A 32 17.28 10.28 -16.61
CA GLY A 32 18.03 9.07 -16.89
C GLY A 32 19.15 8.81 -15.88
N VAL A 33 19.36 7.55 -15.54
CA VAL A 33 20.38 7.09 -14.59
C VAL A 33 21.57 6.56 -15.38
N GLY A 34 22.68 7.29 -15.39
CA GLY A 34 23.94 6.86 -16.00
C GLY A 34 24.81 6.11 -15.01
N LYS A 35 25.96 5.59 -15.48
CA LYS A 35 26.98 5.02 -14.60
C LYS A 35 27.80 6.09 -13.87
N LYS A 36 27.94 7.28 -14.47
CA LYS A 36 28.76 8.38 -13.92
C LYS A 36 27.94 9.60 -13.49
N ALA A 37 26.81 9.85 -14.14
CA ALA A 37 25.96 11.00 -13.85
C ALA A 37 24.46 10.67 -13.84
N LEU A 38 23.73 11.50 -13.10
CA LEU A 38 22.29 11.58 -13.17
C LEU A 38 21.88 12.64 -14.21
N TYR A 39 20.99 12.27 -15.13
CA TYR A 39 20.49 13.14 -16.18
C TYR A 39 19.10 13.66 -15.83
N LEU A 40 18.95 14.98 -15.84
CA LEU A 40 17.78 15.69 -15.34
C LEU A 40 17.06 16.46 -16.45
N ASN A 41 15.74 16.61 -16.33
CA ASN A 41 14.96 17.37 -17.29
C ASN A 41 14.95 18.88 -16.98
N SER A 42 14.63 19.63 -18.03
CA SER A 42 14.00 20.95 -17.89
C SER A 42 12.48 20.79 -17.95
N PHE A 43 11.74 21.89 -17.86
CA PHE A 43 10.29 21.84 -17.99
C PHE A 43 9.82 21.29 -19.37
N TYR A 44 10.59 21.51 -20.44
CA TYR A 44 10.20 21.14 -21.81
C TYR A 44 11.07 20.05 -22.46
N ILE A 45 12.26 19.81 -21.91
CA ILE A 45 13.29 18.95 -22.53
C ILE A 45 13.80 17.93 -21.52
N ASP A 46 13.55 16.66 -21.81
CA ASP A 46 14.10 15.51 -21.08
C ASP A 46 15.63 15.49 -21.10
N ARG A 47 16.25 15.05 -19.99
CA ARG A 47 17.71 14.84 -19.91
C ARG A 47 18.53 16.01 -20.50
N ARG A 48 18.08 17.23 -20.22
CA ARG A 48 18.66 18.51 -20.66
C ARG A 48 19.86 18.91 -19.82
N TYR A 49 19.93 18.42 -18.59
CA TYR A 49 21.00 18.67 -17.64
C TYR A 49 21.65 17.36 -17.18
N TYR A 50 22.87 17.46 -16.65
CA TYR A 50 23.51 16.34 -15.95
C TYR A 50 24.22 16.82 -14.68
N LEU A 51 24.30 15.90 -13.71
CA LEU A 51 25.06 16.03 -12.48
C LEU A 51 25.89 14.77 -12.25
N PRO A 52 27.23 14.85 -12.19
CA PRO A 52 28.06 13.73 -11.75
C PRO A 52 27.67 13.30 -10.32
N TYR A 53 27.73 12.01 -10.02
CA TYR A 53 27.29 11.51 -8.71
C TYR A 53 28.06 12.10 -7.53
N GLY A 54 29.36 12.42 -7.71
CA GLY A 54 30.16 13.07 -6.67
C GLY A 54 29.68 14.46 -6.25
N SER A 55 28.82 15.12 -7.06
CA SER A 55 28.19 16.40 -6.72
C SER A 55 26.85 16.24 -6.02
N ILE A 56 26.26 15.04 -5.99
CA ILE A 56 24.90 14.80 -5.51
C ILE A 56 24.95 14.31 -4.07
N SER A 57 24.24 14.99 -3.17
CA SER A 57 24.09 14.56 -1.78
C SER A 57 22.82 13.74 -1.57
N ARG A 58 21.70 14.15 -2.18
CA ARG A 58 20.40 13.50 -2.00
C ARG A 58 19.59 13.50 -3.28
N VAL A 59 18.76 12.48 -3.45
CA VAL A 59 17.76 12.40 -4.52
C VAL A 59 16.47 11.83 -3.93
N PHE A 60 15.41 12.61 -3.84
CA PHE A 60 14.18 12.14 -3.21
C PHE A 60 12.92 12.49 -4.00
N LYS A 61 11.86 11.71 -3.77
CA LYS A 61 10.52 11.97 -4.29
C LYS A 61 9.86 13.06 -3.45
N ARG A 62 9.22 14.02 -4.13
CA ARG A 62 8.29 14.96 -3.51
C ARG A 62 6.99 14.99 -4.30
N VAL A 63 5.87 14.89 -3.60
CA VAL A 63 4.54 14.95 -4.21
C VAL A 63 3.86 16.24 -3.75
N ALA A 64 3.49 17.09 -4.71
CA ALA A 64 2.58 18.19 -4.44
C ALA A 64 1.15 17.70 -4.69
N MET A 65 0.26 17.96 -3.75
CA MET A 65 -1.15 17.59 -3.86
C MET A 65 -2.03 18.85 -3.88
N SER A 66 -3.16 18.79 -4.56
CA SER A 66 -4.18 19.84 -4.48
C SER A 66 -4.77 19.89 -3.07
N SER A 67 -5.47 20.99 -2.75
CA SER A 67 -6.20 21.13 -1.48
C SER A 67 -7.16 19.96 -1.21
N GLY A 68 -7.77 19.38 -2.25
CA GLY A 68 -8.61 18.20 -2.13
C GLY A 68 -7.86 16.94 -1.69
N GLY A 69 -6.55 16.84 -1.99
CA GLY A 69 -5.70 15.76 -1.50
C GLY A 69 -5.41 15.82 0.00
N PHE A 70 -5.36 17.01 0.59
CA PHE A 70 -5.12 17.18 2.03
C PHE A 70 -6.41 17.16 2.85
N THR A 71 -7.48 17.75 2.34
CA THR A 71 -8.73 17.93 3.08
C THR A 71 -9.75 16.83 2.83
N GLY A 72 -9.53 15.98 1.82
CA GLY A 72 -10.51 15.01 1.34
C GLY A 72 -11.74 15.64 0.67
N LYS A 73 -11.72 16.96 0.41
CA LYS A 73 -12.85 17.73 -0.14
C LYS A 73 -12.42 18.47 -1.41
N GLY A 74 -13.15 18.29 -2.50
CA GLY A 74 -12.89 18.96 -3.79
C GLY A 74 -11.95 18.16 -4.70
N MET A 75 -11.41 18.81 -5.73
CA MET A 75 -10.67 18.15 -6.80
C MET A 75 -9.31 17.63 -6.31
N PHE A 76 -9.07 16.34 -6.50
CA PHE A 76 -7.80 15.66 -6.22
C PHE A 76 -6.89 15.72 -7.45
N ALA A 77 -5.71 16.32 -7.31
CA ALA A 77 -4.64 16.28 -8.31
C ALA A 77 -3.30 16.18 -7.59
N SER A 78 -2.39 15.37 -8.12
CA SER A 78 -1.03 15.24 -7.62
C SER A 78 -0.01 15.50 -8.72
N MET A 79 1.13 16.06 -8.32
CA MET A 79 2.30 16.24 -9.18
C MET A 79 3.51 15.66 -8.48
N ALA A 80 4.17 14.71 -9.13
CA ALA A 80 5.37 14.06 -8.62
C ALA A 80 6.63 14.77 -9.14
N TYR A 81 7.57 14.98 -8.23
CA TYR A 81 8.87 15.58 -8.51
C TYR A 81 9.98 14.67 -8.02
N LEU A 82 11.03 14.55 -8.82
CA LEU A 82 12.34 14.13 -8.34
C LEU A 82 13.12 15.38 -7.93
N VAL A 83 13.53 15.45 -6.68
CA VAL A 83 14.34 16.55 -6.14
C VAL A 83 15.77 16.05 -5.96
N VAL A 84 16.72 16.72 -6.60
CA VAL A 84 18.16 16.42 -6.50
C VAL A 84 18.84 17.55 -5.75
N GLU A 85 19.43 17.21 -4.60
CA GLU A 85 20.31 18.11 -3.85
C GLU A 85 21.75 17.91 -4.30
N TYR A 86 22.43 19.00 -4.61
CA TYR A 86 23.79 18.97 -5.12
C TYR A 86 24.60 20.20 -4.67
N ASP A 87 25.92 20.09 -4.77
CA ASP A 87 26.90 21.15 -4.46
C ASP A 87 26.61 21.89 -3.14
N GLY A 88 26.33 21.16 -2.06
CA GLY A 88 26.22 21.72 -0.70
C GLY A 88 24.95 22.56 -0.43
N GLY A 89 23.85 22.34 -1.14
CA GLY A 89 22.54 22.92 -0.81
C GLY A 89 21.71 23.41 -1.99
N LYS A 90 22.22 23.33 -3.22
CA LYS A 90 21.42 23.63 -4.41
C LYS A 90 20.44 22.51 -4.67
N GLN A 91 19.25 22.86 -5.17
CA GLN A 91 18.22 21.88 -5.51
C GLN A 91 17.79 22.01 -6.97
N LYS A 92 17.58 20.87 -7.62
CA LYS A 92 16.92 20.77 -8.92
C LYS A 92 15.70 19.88 -8.81
N GLN A 93 14.56 20.44 -9.18
CA GLN A 93 13.30 19.70 -9.24
C GLN A 93 13.01 19.28 -10.68
N CYS A 94 12.57 18.04 -10.85
CA CYS A 94 12.27 17.44 -12.13
C CYS A 94 10.85 16.87 -12.09
N ASN A 95 9.96 17.38 -12.93
CA ASN A 95 8.55 16.98 -12.92
C ASN A 95 8.38 15.64 -13.63
N PHE A 96 7.60 14.74 -13.04
CA PHE A 96 7.22 13.47 -13.64
C PHE A 96 5.71 13.44 -13.89
N LYS A 97 5.31 12.83 -15.01
CA LYS A 97 3.90 12.59 -15.32
C LYS A 97 3.33 11.40 -14.56
N ASP A 98 4.16 10.38 -14.34
CA ASP A 98 3.82 9.16 -13.62
C ASP A 98 4.69 9.08 -12.36
N GLU A 99 4.05 9.01 -11.20
CA GLU A 99 4.73 8.89 -9.91
C GLU A 99 5.60 7.62 -9.82
N ARG A 100 5.14 6.52 -10.44
CA ARG A 100 5.82 5.23 -10.41
C ARG A 100 7.19 5.27 -11.09
N ASP A 101 7.37 6.19 -12.03
CA ASP A 101 8.68 6.39 -12.68
C ASP A 101 9.66 7.10 -11.75
N VAL A 102 9.20 7.92 -10.80
CA VAL A 102 10.06 8.43 -9.72
C VAL A 102 10.50 7.28 -8.83
N ASP A 103 9.57 6.41 -8.43
CA ASP A 103 9.86 5.26 -7.56
C ASP A 103 10.85 4.29 -8.23
N LYS A 104 10.64 3.93 -9.50
CA LYS A 104 11.60 3.13 -10.28
C LYS A 104 12.98 3.78 -10.35
N LEU A 105 13.04 5.10 -10.51
CA LEU A 105 14.32 5.80 -10.57
C LEU A 105 15.05 5.73 -9.23
N LEU A 106 14.34 5.95 -8.12
CA LEU A 106 14.90 5.80 -6.78
C LEU A 106 15.33 4.37 -6.49
N GLU A 107 14.58 3.37 -6.94
CA GLU A 107 14.95 1.95 -6.81
C GLU A 107 16.25 1.62 -7.55
N VAL A 108 16.43 2.15 -8.76
CA VAL A 108 17.68 1.98 -9.53
C VAL A 108 18.83 2.69 -8.82
N LEU A 109 18.62 3.91 -8.31
CA LEU A 109 19.64 4.63 -7.55
C LEU A 109 20.02 3.92 -6.26
N ALA A 110 19.08 3.31 -5.54
CA ALA A 110 19.36 2.52 -4.34
C ALA A 110 20.34 1.38 -4.62
N LYS A 111 20.21 0.73 -5.79
CA LYS A 111 21.07 -0.38 -6.21
C LYS A 111 22.41 0.08 -6.75
N GLU A 112 22.43 1.13 -7.57
CA GLU A 112 23.63 1.56 -8.29
C GLU A 112 24.47 2.60 -7.53
N GLN A 113 23.84 3.38 -6.66
CA GLN A 113 24.45 4.49 -5.91
C GLN A 113 23.97 4.52 -4.45
N PRO A 114 24.26 3.47 -3.64
CA PRO A 114 23.76 3.33 -2.28
C PRO A 114 24.23 4.44 -1.32
N GLN A 115 25.28 5.17 -1.68
CA GLN A 115 25.79 6.31 -0.91
C GLN A 115 24.90 7.57 -1.02
N ILE A 116 23.97 7.62 -1.98
CA ILE A 116 23.06 8.76 -2.16
C ILE A 116 21.84 8.57 -1.26
N HIS A 117 21.56 9.56 -0.42
CA HIS A 117 20.35 9.56 0.40
C HIS A 117 19.09 9.70 -0.46
N LEU A 118 18.14 8.78 -0.30
CA LEU A 118 16.92 8.71 -1.12
C LEU A 118 15.68 9.37 -0.49
N LEU A 119 15.85 9.88 0.73
CA LEU A 119 14.85 10.64 1.47
C LEU A 119 15.32 12.09 1.62
N SER A 120 14.35 13.00 1.75
CA SER A 120 14.66 14.37 2.16
C SER A 120 15.21 14.38 3.59
N ALA A 121 16.02 15.38 3.95
CA ALA A 121 16.53 15.51 5.31
C ALA A 121 15.39 15.54 6.36
N ALA A 122 14.28 16.23 6.06
CA ALA A 122 13.09 16.23 6.90
C ALA A 122 12.41 14.84 6.97
N GLY A 123 12.40 14.09 5.87
CA GLY A 123 11.88 12.72 5.82
C GLY A 123 12.72 11.76 6.65
N GLU A 124 14.05 11.84 6.58
CA GLU A 124 14.96 11.06 7.43
C GLU A 124 14.78 11.41 8.91
N GLN A 125 14.73 12.70 9.25
CA GLN A 125 14.50 13.15 10.63
C GLN A 125 13.14 12.69 11.17
N MET A 126 12.09 12.74 10.35
CA MET A 126 10.78 12.24 10.73
C MET A 126 10.84 10.73 11.00
N LEU A 127 11.51 9.96 10.14
CA LEU A 127 11.67 8.52 10.33
C LEU A 127 12.46 8.20 11.59
N GLN A 128 13.59 8.86 11.81
CA GLN A 128 14.41 8.70 13.02
C GLN A 128 13.64 9.09 14.28
N LYS A 129 12.88 10.19 14.25
CA LYS A 129 12.04 10.60 15.39
C LYS A 129 10.96 9.55 15.67
N LYS A 130 10.34 8.99 14.62
CA LYS A 130 9.35 7.91 14.76
C LYS A 130 9.96 6.64 15.34
N GLU A 131 11.15 6.25 14.88
CA GLU A 131 11.89 5.10 15.41
C GLU A 131 12.29 5.33 16.87
N ALA A 132 12.79 6.52 17.20
CA ALA A 132 13.13 6.88 18.57
C ALA A 132 11.88 6.93 19.49
N GLU A 133 10.76 7.46 19.00
CA GLU A 133 9.50 7.48 19.75
C GLU A 133 9.01 6.04 20.00
N LYS A 134 9.01 5.17 18.98
CA LYS A 134 8.68 3.75 19.15
C LYS A 134 9.63 3.06 20.12
N ALA A 135 10.93 3.30 20.01
CA ALA A 135 11.92 2.74 20.94
C ALA A 135 11.70 3.24 22.37
N SER A 136 11.32 4.51 22.56
CA SER A 136 11.03 5.09 23.88
C SER A 136 9.76 4.55 24.53
N ARG A 137 8.82 4.02 23.74
CA ARG A 137 7.62 3.34 24.26
C ARG A 137 7.93 1.94 24.78
N LYS A 138 9.00 1.31 24.28
CA LYS A 138 9.43 -0.02 24.72
C LYS A 138 10.17 0.10 26.04
N LEU A 139 9.86 -0.80 26.97
CA LEU A 139 10.61 -0.98 28.20
C LEU A 139 12.06 -1.36 27.87
N PRO A 140 13.04 -0.88 28.66
CA PRO A 140 14.40 -1.41 28.61
C PRO A 140 14.39 -2.93 28.81
N GLU A 141 15.27 -3.67 28.12
CA GLU A 141 15.34 -5.13 28.27
C GLU A 141 15.61 -5.58 29.73
N SER A 142 16.27 -4.73 30.51
CA SER A 142 16.52 -4.96 31.94
C SER A 142 15.27 -4.88 32.82
N GLU A 143 14.22 -4.20 32.37
CA GLU A 143 12.95 -4.03 33.09
C GLU A 143 11.91 -5.07 32.70
N LEU A 144 12.15 -5.84 31.62
CA LEU A 144 11.30 -6.96 31.25
C LEU A 144 11.46 -8.11 32.25
N THR A 145 10.34 -8.49 32.88
CA THR A 145 10.29 -9.68 33.74
C THR A 145 10.66 -10.94 32.94
N ASP A 146 11.08 -12.00 33.63
CA ASP A 146 11.43 -13.25 32.96
C ASP A 146 10.20 -13.85 32.24
N ASP A 147 9.00 -13.69 32.81
CA ASP A 147 7.73 -14.09 32.20
C ASP A 147 7.40 -13.29 30.92
N ALA A 148 7.68 -11.98 30.92
CA ALA A 148 7.52 -11.13 29.73
C ALA A 148 8.48 -11.57 28.61
N ARG A 149 9.75 -11.82 28.94
CA ARG A 149 10.76 -12.32 27.99
C ARG A 149 10.39 -13.70 27.43
N HIS A 150 9.87 -14.58 28.28
CA HIS A 150 9.36 -15.87 27.85
C HIS A 150 8.19 -15.71 26.88
N SER A 151 7.19 -14.89 27.22
CA SER A 151 6.02 -14.64 26.38
C SER A 151 6.38 -14.03 25.03
N ILE A 152 7.30 -13.05 24.99
CA ILE A 152 7.83 -12.50 23.72
C ILE A 152 8.48 -13.61 22.87
N THR A 153 9.26 -14.50 23.49
CA THR A 153 9.91 -15.61 22.78
C THR A 153 8.88 -16.58 22.20
N VAL A 154 7.83 -16.91 22.94
CA VAL A 154 6.71 -17.75 22.47
C VAL A 154 6.03 -17.11 21.26
N LEU A 155 5.71 -15.81 21.34
CA LEU A 155 5.05 -15.07 20.26
C LEU A 155 5.92 -14.96 19.01
N ARG A 156 7.22 -14.69 19.15
CA ARG A 156 8.17 -14.63 18.02
C ARG A 156 8.29 -15.97 17.30
N ARG A 157 8.39 -17.09 18.03
CA ARG A 157 8.43 -18.44 17.42
C ARG A 157 7.12 -18.78 16.70
N ALA A 158 5.98 -18.43 17.29
CA ALA A 158 4.67 -18.65 16.66
C ALA A 158 4.52 -17.79 15.40
N LYS A 159 5.05 -16.56 15.41
CA LYS A 159 5.07 -15.67 14.25
C LYS A 159 5.93 -16.25 13.13
N GLU A 160 7.16 -16.66 13.43
CA GLU A 160 8.06 -17.31 12.46
C GLU A 160 7.42 -18.57 11.84
N TYR A 161 6.70 -19.35 12.65
CA TYR A 161 5.96 -20.51 12.17
C TYR A 161 4.87 -20.12 11.15
N LEU A 162 4.10 -19.06 11.39
CA LEU A 162 3.12 -18.57 10.41
C LEU A 162 3.79 -17.99 9.15
N GLU A 163 4.93 -17.31 9.31
CA GLU A 163 5.71 -16.76 8.20
C GLU A 163 6.34 -17.83 7.30
N ALA A 164 6.48 -19.07 7.78
CA ALA A 164 6.87 -20.20 6.93
C ALA A 164 5.79 -20.56 5.88
N LYS A 165 4.53 -20.17 6.09
CA LYS A 165 3.43 -20.40 5.14
C LYS A 165 2.49 -19.18 5.08
N PRO A 166 2.96 -18.03 4.55
CA PRO A 166 2.26 -16.74 4.64
C PRO A 166 0.91 -16.76 3.94
N ALA A 167 0.78 -17.57 2.88
CA ALA A 167 -0.47 -17.73 2.12
C ALA A 167 -1.68 -18.14 2.98
N LEU A 168 -1.48 -18.86 4.10
CA LEU A 168 -2.59 -19.21 4.99
C LEU A 168 -3.09 -18.01 5.78
N SER A 169 -2.19 -17.20 6.33
CA SER A 169 -2.54 -16.00 7.08
C SER A 169 -3.14 -14.93 6.17
N ASP A 170 -2.58 -14.75 4.97
CA ASP A 170 -3.10 -13.84 3.95
C ASP A 170 -4.53 -14.23 3.52
N GLU A 171 -4.76 -15.51 3.27
CA GLU A 171 -6.08 -16.03 2.88
C GLU A 171 -7.09 -15.91 4.03
N LEU A 172 -6.69 -16.22 5.27
CA LEU A 172 -7.55 -16.05 6.45
C LEU A 172 -7.98 -14.58 6.62
N SER A 173 -7.03 -13.65 6.61
CA SER A 173 -7.34 -12.22 6.68
C SER A 173 -8.23 -11.76 5.51
N ALA A 174 -7.92 -12.17 4.28
CA ALA A 174 -8.70 -11.80 3.11
C ALA A 174 -10.13 -12.36 3.16
N ALA A 175 -10.30 -13.61 3.58
CA ALA A 175 -11.59 -14.27 3.68
C ALA A 175 -12.44 -13.65 4.80
N GLU A 176 -11.88 -13.38 5.97
CA GLU A 176 -12.59 -12.74 7.09
C GLU A 176 -13.02 -11.30 6.75
N ARG A 177 -12.17 -10.52 6.07
CA ARG A 177 -12.53 -9.19 5.57
C ARG A 177 -13.70 -9.26 4.58
N ARG A 178 -13.69 -10.24 3.67
CA ARG A 178 -14.78 -10.45 2.71
C ARG A 178 -16.07 -10.90 3.39
N LYS A 179 -16.00 -11.82 4.36
CA LYS A 179 -17.12 -12.23 5.21
C LYS A 179 -17.72 -11.04 5.96
N ARG A 180 -16.89 -10.19 6.57
CA ARG A 180 -17.37 -8.98 7.27
C ARG A 180 -18.07 -8.02 6.32
N ALA A 181 -17.45 -7.72 5.18
CA ALA A 181 -18.04 -6.85 4.17
C ALA A 181 -19.39 -7.41 3.67
N GLN A 182 -19.50 -8.73 3.51
CA GLN A 182 -20.73 -9.41 3.12
C GLN A 182 -21.84 -9.31 4.19
N LEU A 183 -21.51 -9.47 5.48
CA LEU A 183 -22.46 -9.40 6.59
C LEU A 183 -22.95 -7.96 6.85
N GLN A 184 -22.08 -6.96 6.65
CA GLN A 184 -22.43 -5.55 6.84
C GLN A 184 -23.11 -4.92 5.61
N SER A 185 -23.04 -5.57 4.45
CA SER A 185 -23.70 -5.09 3.24
C SER A 185 -25.19 -5.35 3.28
N LYS A 186 -26.01 -4.31 3.11
CA LYS A 186 -27.47 -4.48 2.95
C LYS A 186 -27.75 -5.22 1.64
N PRO A 187 -28.56 -6.29 1.64
CA PRO A 187 -28.87 -7.06 0.42
C PRO A 187 -29.53 -6.19 -0.65
N VAL A 188 -30.26 -5.14 -0.23
CA VAL A 188 -30.90 -4.16 -1.11
C VAL A 188 -29.93 -3.56 -2.12
N TYR A 189 -28.69 -3.23 -1.73
CA TYR A 189 -27.73 -2.62 -2.65
C TYR A 189 -27.38 -3.53 -3.83
N ARG A 190 -27.40 -4.86 -3.64
CA ARG A 190 -27.15 -5.83 -4.72
C ARG A 190 -28.32 -5.91 -5.68
N TYR A 191 -29.54 -5.92 -5.16
CA TYR A 191 -30.74 -5.92 -5.98
C TYR A 191 -30.90 -4.61 -6.77
N VAL A 192 -30.57 -3.47 -6.15
CA VAL A 192 -30.54 -2.17 -6.84
C VAL A 192 -29.46 -2.18 -7.94
N ALA A 193 -28.24 -2.65 -7.65
CA ALA A 193 -27.19 -2.77 -8.66
C ALA A 193 -27.62 -3.70 -9.82
N LEU A 194 -28.25 -4.83 -9.52
CA LEU A 194 -28.76 -5.76 -10.53
C LEU A 194 -29.87 -5.12 -11.38
N ALA A 195 -30.81 -4.40 -10.77
CA ALA A 195 -31.88 -3.71 -11.49
C ALA A 195 -31.32 -2.62 -12.43
N ILE A 196 -30.37 -1.81 -11.96
CA ILE A 196 -29.71 -0.79 -12.80
C ILE A 196 -28.95 -1.46 -13.94
N PHE A 197 -28.28 -2.59 -13.69
CA PHE A 197 -27.58 -3.34 -14.72
C PHE A 197 -28.53 -3.86 -15.81
N ILE A 198 -29.67 -4.46 -15.43
CA ILE A 198 -30.70 -4.93 -16.37
C ILE A 198 -31.27 -3.76 -17.18
N MET A 199 -31.57 -2.63 -16.52
CA MET A 199 -32.02 -1.41 -17.20
C MET A 199 -30.95 -0.88 -18.17
N GLY A 200 -29.67 -0.99 -17.82
CA GLY A 200 -28.54 -0.68 -18.70
C GLY A 200 -28.53 -1.53 -19.97
N ILE A 201 -28.75 -2.84 -19.84
CA ILE A 201 -28.88 -3.77 -20.99
C ILE A 201 -30.06 -3.38 -21.88
N VAL A 202 -31.23 -3.16 -21.29
CA VAL A 202 -32.44 -2.76 -22.03
C VAL A 202 -32.21 -1.43 -22.76
N SER A 203 -31.62 -0.45 -22.09
CA SER A 203 -31.27 0.86 -22.67
C SER A 203 -30.27 0.73 -23.82
N ALA A 204 -29.24 -0.12 -23.67
CA ALA A 204 -28.25 -0.35 -24.70
C ALA A 204 -28.86 -1.03 -25.94
N ALA A 205 -29.70 -2.05 -25.74
CA ALA A 205 -30.41 -2.74 -26.81
C ALA A 205 -31.37 -1.82 -27.55
N TYR A 206 -32.17 -1.02 -26.82
CA TYR A 206 -33.06 -0.03 -27.40
C TYR A 206 -32.29 1.05 -28.17
N GLY A 207 -31.20 1.57 -27.60
CA GLY A 207 -30.37 2.57 -28.25
C GLY A 207 -29.76 2.07 -29.56
N LEU A 208 -29.24 0.84 -29.58
CA LEU A 208 -28.73 0.20 -30.80
C LEU A 208 -29.84 0.01 -31.84
N TYR A 209 -31.02 -0.44 -31.43
CA TYR A 209 -32.18 -0.59 -32.32
C TYR A 209 -32.60 0.76 -32.94
N ALA A 210 -32.71 1.80 -32.12
CA ALA A 210 -33.08 3.14 -32.56
C ALA A 210 -32.05 3.75 -33.54
N VAL A 211 -30.76 3.55 -33.28
CA VAL A 211 -29.68 4.01 -34.17
C VAL A 211 -29.70 3.26 -35.51
N THR A 212 -29.89 1.95 -35.50
CA THR A 212 -29.87 1.11 -36.72
C THR A 212 -31.12 1.25 -37.58
N THR A 213 -32.28 1.56 -36.98
CA THR A 213 -33.54 1.79 -37.71
C THR A 213 -33.82 3.26 -37.98
N HIS A 214 -32.90 4.17 -37.63
CA HIS A 214 -33.05 5.63 -37.72
C HIS A 214 -34.34 6.15 -37.05
N THR A 215 -34.82 5.48 -36.00
CA THR A 215 -36.03 5.87 -35.27
C THR A 215 -35.69 6.75 -34.07
N GLY A 216 -35.81 8.07 -34.27
CA GLY A 216 -35.66 9.09 -33.21
C GLY A 216 -34.21 9.55 -32.95
N GLY A 217 -34.04 10.85 -32.68
CA GLY A 217 -32.72 11.50 -32.52
C GLY A 217 -31.97 11.17 -31.22
N TYR A 218 -32.59 10.41 -30.30
CA TYR A 218 -32.02 10.14 -28.97
C TYR A 218 -31.38 8.75 -28.81
N GLY A 219 -31.45 7.87 -29.83
CA GLY A 219 -30.98 6.48 -29.74
C GLY A 219 -29.52 6.33 -29.29
N ILE A 220 -28.65 7.25 -29.73
CA ILE A 220 -27.23 7.22 -29.36
C ILE A 220 -27.00 7.47 -27.86
N TYR A 221 -27.82 8.32 -27.23
CA TYR A 221 -27.70 8.59 -25.79
C TYR A 221 -28.13 7.38 -24.95
N PHE A 222 -29.21 6.70 -25.34
CA PHE A 222 -29.66 5.47 -24.70
C PHE A 222 -28.62 4.34 -24.83
N ALA A 223 -27.98 4.23 -26.00
CA ALA A 223 -26.89 3.28 -26.21
C ALA A 223 -25.69 3.58 -25.30
N LEU A 224 -25.20 4.84 -25.32
CA LEU A 224 -24.05 5.26 -24.52
C LEU A 224 -24.31 5.13 -23.02
N PHE A 225 -25.49 5.54 -22.54
CA PHE A 225 -25.86 5.41 -21.14
C PHE A 225 -25.98 3.93 -20.73
N GLY A 226 -26.61 3.10 -21.56
CA GLY A 226 -26.74 1.67 -21.32
C GLY A 226 -25.39 0.98 -21.22
N PHE A 227 -24.48 1.25 -22.16
CA PHE A 227 -23.10 0.74 -22.09
C PHE A 227 -22.35 1.24 -20.87
N ALA A 228 -22.45 2.53 -20.54
CA ALA A 228 -21.81 3.09 -19.35
C ALA A 228 -22.28 2.37 -18.07
N ALA A 229 -23.58 2.11 -17.93
CA ALA A 229 -24.12 1.35 -16.80
C ALA A 229 -23.59 -0.10 -16.77
N ILE A 230 -23.57 -0.80 -17.91
CA ILE A 230 -23.04 -2.17 -18.01
C ILE A 230 -21.56 -2.21 -17.57
N PHE A 231 -20.72 -1.32 -18.12
CA PHE A 231 -19.29 -1.26 -17.79
C PHE A 231 -19.06 -0.92 -16.32
N LEU A 232 -19.83 0.04 -15.77
CA LEU A 232 -19.75 0.40 -14.36
C LEU A 232 -20.02 -0.83 -13.49
N PHE A 233 -21.20 -1.44 -13.57
CA PHE A 233 -21.57 -2.53 -12.66
C PHE A 233 -20.81 -3.85 -12.91
N SER A 234 -20.31 -4.08 -14.12
CA SER A 234 -19.41 -5.20 -14.42
C SER A 234 -18.04 -5.01 -13.76
N SER A 235 -17.47 -3.80 -13.81
CA SER A 235 -16.15 -3.51 -13.23
C SER A 235 -16.10 -3.56 -11.70
N TYR A 236 -17.20 -3.21 -11.02
CA TYR A 236 -17.27 -3.20 -9.56
C TYR A 236 -17.47 -4.58 -8.91
N ASN A 237 -17.54 -5.68 -9.69
CA ASN A 237 -17.89 -7.01 -9.19
C ASN A 237 -19.14 -6.98 -8.28
N MET A 238 -20.11 -6.12 -8.59
CA MET A 238 -21.33 -5.97 -7.78
C MET A 238 -22.40 -7.01 -8.12
N LEU A 239 -22.21 -7.72 -9.24
CA LEU A 239 -23.11 -8.76 -9.68
C LEU A 239 -22.84 -10.08 -8.92
N PRO A 240 -23.88 -10.82 -8.52
CA PRO A 240 -23.73 -12.15 -7.95
C PRO A 240 -23.10 -13.09 -9.00
N THR A 241 -21.94 -13.65 -8.70
CA THR A 241 -21.29 -14.68 -9.53
C THR A 241 -21.14 -15.98 -8.72
N ALA A 242 -20.71 -17.07 -9.37
CA ALA A 242 -20.45 -18.35 -8.69
C ALA A 242 -19.48 -18.22 -7.51
N HIS A 243 -18.51 -17.30 -7.61
CA HIS A 243 -17.52 -17.04 -6.57
C HIS A 243 -17.84 -15.82 -5.69
N ASN A 244 -18.83 -15.00 -6.07
CA ASN A 244 -19.19 -13.75 -5.41
C ASN A 244 -20.65 -13.75 -4.96
N ASN A 245 -21.06 -14.82 -4.28
CA ASN A 245 -22.36 -14.93 -3.63
C ASN A 245 -22.18 -15.24 -2.14
N HIS A 246 -23.26 -15.09 -1.37
CA HIS A 246 -23.23 -15.28 0.09
C HIS A 246 -22.66 -16.65 0.49
N SER A 247 -23.14 -17.73 -0.13
CA SER A 247 -22.71 -19.10 0.21
C SER A 247 -21.22 -19.32 -0.10
N ALA A 248 -20.74 -18.88 -1.26
CA ALA A 248 -19.34 -19.00 -1.65
C ALA A 248 -18.41 -18.22 -0.70
N ILE A 249 -18.83 -17.02 -0.26
CA ILE A 249 -18.05 -16.20 0.67
C ILE A 249 -17.98 -16.85 2.06
N MET A 250 -19.11 -17.37 2.58
CA MET A 250 -19.12 -18.06 3.87
C MET A 250 -18.27 -19.34 3.84
N LYS A 251 -18.45 -20.18 2.81
CA LYS A 251 -17.64 -21.40 2.63
C LYS A 251 -16.15 -21.12 2.49
N ARG A 252 -15.78 -20.01 1.82
CA ARG A 252 -14.37 -19.60 1.70
C ARG A 252 -13.78 -19.25 3.07
N ALA A 253 -14.50 -18.51 3.88
CA ALA A 253 -14.08 -18.16 5.25
C ALA A 253 -13.95 -19.40 6.14
N GLU A 254 -14.96 -20.28 6.16
CA GLU A 254 -14.91 -21.55 6.89
C GLU A 254 -13.71 -22.41 6.46
N LYS A 255 -13.44 -22.49 5.16
CA LYS A 255 -12.29 -23.21 4.62
C LYS A 255 -10.95 -22.59 5.07
N ALA A 256 -10.86 -21.27 5.10
CA ALA A 256 -9.66 -20.56 5.53
C ALA A 256 -9.39 -20.77 7.04
N GLU A 257 -10.44 -20.68 7.87
CA GLU A 257 -10.37 -20.97 9.30
C GLU A 257 -9.97 -22.43 9.56
N ALA A 258 -10.58 -23.39 8.85
CA ALA A 258 -10.24 -24.80 8.97
C ALA A 258 -8.80 -25.11 8.53
N ALA A 259 -8.34 -24.49 7.43
CA ALA A 259 -6.97 -24.64 6.95
C ALA A 259 -5.95 -24.07 7.94
N MET A 260 -6.26 -22.94 8.57
CA MET A 260 -5.42 -22.37 9.62
C MET A 260 -5.42 -23.24 10.87
N ALA A 261 -6.58 -23.71 11.32
CA ALA A 261 -6.71 -24.60 12.47
C ALA A 261 -5.89 -25.87 12.30
N GLU A 262 -5.96 -26.49 11.13
CA GLU A 262 -5.17 -27.69 10.80
C GLU A 262 -3.66 -27.39 10.77
N TYR A 263 -3.27 -26.21 10.30
CA TYR A 263 -1.88 -25.81 10.26
C TYR A 263 -1.29 -25.56 11.66
N VAL A 264 -1.99 -24.81 12.51
CA VAL A 264 -1.51 -24.51 13.88
C VAL A 264 -1.57 -25.71 14.81
N LYS A 265 -2.38 -26.73 14.49
CA LYS A 265 -2.41 -28.01 15.22
C LYS A 265 -1.06 -28.74 15.20
N HIS A 266 -0.27 -28.54 14.14
CA HIS A 266 1.05 -29.14 13.96
C HIS A 266 2.19 -28.26 14.49
N TYR A 267 1.87 -27.23 15.29
CA TYR A 267 2.87 -26.34 15.85
C TYR A 267 3.84 -27.10 16.78
N PRO A 268 5.16 -27.05 16.54
CA PRO A 268 6.10 -27.94 17.23
C PRO A 268 6.41 -27.53 18.67
N ASN A 269 6.07 -26.31 19.09
CA ASN A 269 6.47 -25.75 20.39
C ASN A 269 5.32 -25.76 21.42
N GLY A 270 4.45 -26.77 21.37
CA GLY A 270 3.31 -26.92 22.28
C GLY A 270 2.01 -26.36 21.71
N ALA A 271 1.16 -25.80 22.58
CA ALA A 271 -0.08 -25.17 22.15
C ALA A 271 0.22 -23.85 21.42
N PHE A 272 -0.48 -23.60 20.30
CA PHE A 272 -0.37 -22.32 19.60
C PHE A 272 -0.90 -21.19 20.51
N PRO A 273 -0.23 -20.02 20.58
CA PRO A 273 -0.50 -19.02 21.62
C PRO A 273 -1.82 -18.25 21.48
N VAL A 274 -2.53 -18.40 20.36
CA VAL A 274 -3.82 -17.76 20.10
C VAL A 274 -4.78 -18.75 19.46
N PRO A 275 -6.11 -18.53 19.53
CA PRO A 275 -7.08 -19.26 18.73
C PRO A 275 -6.72 -19.24 17.24
N SER A 276 -7.02 -20.31 16.52
CA SER A 276 -6.67 -20.46 15.10
C SER A 276 -7.27 -19.36 14.21
N HIS A 277 -8.45 -18.85 14.55
CA HIS A 277 -9.09 -17.75 13.83
C HIS A 277 -8.43 -16.38 14.08
N TYR A 278 -7.51 -16.26 15.05
CA TYR A 278 -6.63 -15.10 15.25
C TYR A 278 -5.18 -15.35 14.83
N ALA A 279 -4.86 -16.52 14.27
CA ALA A 279 -3.50 -16.91 13.92
C ALA A 279 -2.97 -16.15 12.69
N HIS A 280 -2.48 -14.93 12.93
CA HIS A 280 -1.90 -14.05 11.93
C HIS A 280 -0.61 -13.40 12.46
N PRO A 281 0.48 -13.28 11.66
CA PRO A 281 1.75 -12.69 12.10
C PRO A 281 1.61 -11.31 12.74
N ILE A 282 0.72 -10.47 12.19
CA ILE A 282 0.43 -9.12 12.72
C ILE A 282 -0.20 -9.18 14.12
N VAL A 283 -1.09 -10.15 14.40
CA VAL A 283 -1.65 -10.31 15.76
C VAL A 283 -0.55 -10.62 16.75
N LEU A 284 0.32 -11.58 16.42
CA LEU A 284 1.45 -11.96 17.28
C LEU A 284 2.48 -10.83 17.43
N LYS A 285 2.70 -10.03 16.38
CA LYS A 285 3.51 -8.81 16.44
C LYS A 285 2.91 -7.82 17.44
N GLN A 286 1.63 -7.48 17.32
CA GLN A 286 0.97 -6.52 18.22
C GLN A 286 0.91 -7.01 19.67
N MET A 287 0.77 -8.32 19.88
CA MET A 287 0.89 -8.93 21.20
C MET A 287 2.30 -8.78 21.77
N ALA A 288 3.33 -9.05 20.96
CA ALA A 288 4.72 -8.87 21.39
C ALA A 288 5.04 -7.40 21.69
N ASP A 289 4.61 -6.47 20.84
CA ASP A 289 4.74 -5.03 21.07
C ASP A 289 4.00 -4.60 22.34
N ALA A 290 2.83 -5.19 22.66
CA ALA A 290 2.13 -4.92 23.92
C ALA A 290 2.93 -5.32 25.17
N ILE A 291 3.66 -6.43 25.11
CA ILE A 291 4.53 -6.87 26.20
C ILE A 291 5.78 -5.99 26.28
N GLU A 292 6.40 -5.71 25.14
CA GLU A 292 7.58 -4.85 25.05
C GLU A 292 7.28 -3.42 25.54
N GLU A 293 6.07 -2.92 25.36
CA GLU A 293 5.60 -1.62 25.87
C GLU A 293 5.10 -1.67 27.33
N GLY A 294 5.17 -2.81 28.00
CA GLY A 294 4.72 -2.97 29.39
C GLY A 294 3.20 -2.94 29.59
N ARG A 295 2.41 -3.10 28.52
CA ARG A 295 0.94 -3.17 28.56
C ARG A 295 0.41 -4.56 28.94
N ALA A 296 1.26 -5.57 28.87
CA ALA A 296 0.97 -6.96 29.23
C ALA A 296 2.26 -7.66 29.67
N VAL A 297 2.13 -8.77 30.41
CA VAL A 297 3.26 -9.64 30.78
C VAL A 297 3.10 -11.01 30.16
N THR A 298 1.88 -11.54 30.14
CA THR A 298 1.58 -12.90 29.67
C THR A 298 0.93 -12.91 28.29
N VAL A 299 0.97 -14.06 27.60
CA VAL A 299 0.31 -14.26 26.30
C VAL A 299 -1.20 -13.92 26.33
N PRO A 300 -2.00 -14.39 27.32
CA PRO A 300 -3.42 -14.03 27.39
C PRO A 300 -3.68 -12.53 27.64
N GLU A 301 -2.88 -11.88 28.49
CA GLU A 301 -2.96 -10.44 28.71
C GLU A 301 -2.63 -9.67 27.43
N ALA A 302 -1.62 -10.12 26.68
CA ALA A 302 -1.24 -9.49 25.42
C ALA A 302 -2.35 -9.60 24.37
N LEU A 303 -3.03 -10.75 24.28
CA LEU A 303 -4.18 -10.91 23.40
C LEU A 303 -5.31 -9.95 23.80
N THR A 304 -5.61 -9.88 25.10
CA THR A 304 -6.61 -8.96 25.66
C THR A 304 -6.26 -7.49 25.36
N ALA A 305 -4.98 -7.12 25.43
CA ALA A 305 -4.51 -5.79 25.09
C ALA A 305 -4.74 -5.46 23.60
N VAL A 306 -4.50 -6.43 22.70
CA VAL A 306 -4.78 -6.28 21.26
C VAL A 306 -6.28 -6.15 21.01
N GLU A 307 -7.11 -6.99 21.63
CA GLU A 307 -8.57 -6.90 21.51
C GLU A 307 -9.10 -5.53 21.96
N ASN A 308 -8.65 -5.06 23.13
CA ASN A 308 -9.05 -3.76 23.66
C ASN A 308 -8.61 -2.61 22.73
N ARG A 309 -7.39 -2.69 22.18
CA ARG A 309 -6.92 -1.71 21.19
C ARG A 309 -7.81 -1.73 19.95
N LEU A 310 -8.08 -2.89 19.37
CA LEU A 310 -8.92 -3.01 18.18
C LEU A 310 -10.37 -2.54 18.40
N LYS A 311 -10.94 -2.80 19.59
CA LYS A 311 -12.25 -2.28 20.02
C LYS A 311 -12.27 -0.75 20.08
N SER A 312 -11.18 -0.12 20.54
CA SER A 312 -11.07 1.34 20.66
C SER A 312 -11.01 2.07 19.31
N LEU A 313 -10.56 1.39 18.26
CA LEU A 313 -10.42 1.99 16.94
C LEU A 313 -11.79 2.12 16.26
N ASN A 314 -12.21 3.33 15.94
CA ASN A 314 -13.42 3.60 15.17
C ASN A 314 -13.13 4.64 14.07
N ALA A 315 -14.15 5.09 13.34
CA ALA A 315 -13.97 6.01 12.21
C ALA A 315 -13.42 7.38 12.62
N ASP A 316 -13.51 7.75 13.90
CA ASP A 316 -13.09 9.05 14.43
C ASP A 316 -11.67 9.00 15.03
N VAL A 317 -11.08 7.81 15.18
CA VAL A 317 -9.73 7.66 15.74
C VAL A 317 -8.70 7.73 14.61
N GLN A 318 -7.82 8.74 14.69
CA GLN A 318 -6.65 8.83 13.82
C GLN A 318 -5.51 7.98 14.39
N VAL A 319 -4.90 7.18 13.52
CA VAL A 319 -3.74 6.35 13.84
C VAL A 319 -2.64 6.58 12.81
N GLU A 320 -1.42 6.16 13.15
CA GLU A 320 -0.32 6.14 12.18
C GLU A 320 -0.64 5.18 11.02
N GLN A 321 -0.07 5.46 9.83
CA GLN A 321 -0.34 4.66 8.63
C GLN A 321 0.01 3.17 8.83
N GLU A 322 1.11 2.87 9.51
CA GLU A 322 1.50 1.48 9.78
C GLU A 322 0.49 0.77 10.68
N GLU A 323 0.00 1.44 11.72
CA GLU A 323 -1.06 0.88 12.58
C GLU A 323 -2.35 0.71 11.78
N TYR A 324 -2.71 1.67 10.92
CA TYR A 324 -3.86 1.53 10.03
C TYR A 324 -3.74 0.30 9.13
N ASP A 325 -2.60 0.13 8.47
CA ASP A 325 -2.35 -0.97 7.54
C ASP A 325 -2.46 -2.32 8.26
N GLU A 326 -1.93 -2.42 9.48
CA GLU A 326 -2.06 -3.62 10.31
C GLU A 326 -3.49 -3.89 10.75
N VAL A 327 -4.18 -2.87 11.25
CA VAL A 327 -5.55 -2.97 11.76
C VAL A 327 -6.50 -3.39 10.65
N VAL A 328 -6.35 -2.83 9.45
CA VAL A 328 -7.16 -3.21 8.28
C VAL A 328 -7.02 -4.69 7.96
N VAL A 329 -5.84 -5.29 8.20
CA VAL A 329 -5.59 -6.72 7.92
C VAL A 329 -6.24 -7.61 8.97
N ILE A 330 -6.12 -7.31 10.26
CA ILE A 330 -6.51 -8.26 11.32
C ILE A 330 -7.90 -8.01 11.90
N LYS A 331 -8.43 -6.78 11.87
CA LYS A 331 -9.62 -6.40 12.65
C LYS A 331 -10.88 -7.19 12.28
N ALA A 332 -11.04 -7.56 11.01
CA ALA A 332 -12.18 -8.37 10.59
C ALA A 332 -12.20 -9.76 11.25
N MET A 333 -11.03 -10.33 11.52
CA MET A 333 -10.89 -11.62 12.21
C MET A 333 -11.46 -11.52 13.63
N PHE A 334 -11.18 -10.43 14.36
CA PHE A 334 -11.76 -10.17 15.68
C PHE A 334 -13.26 -9.85 15.63
N LEU A 335 -13.68 -9.00 14.68
CA LEU A 335 -15.07 -8.58 14.55
C LEU A 335 -16.04 -9.70 14.14
N ASN A 336 -15.56 -10.74 13.46
CA ASN A 336 -16.39 -11.87 13.05
C ASN A 336 -16.53 -12.94 14.13
N HIS A 337 -15.67 -12.89 15.15
CA HIS A 337 -15.66 -13.81 16.31
C HIS A 337 -15.99 -13.07 17.62
N ASP A 338 -16.55 -11.86 17.53
CA ASP A 338 -16.97 -11.03 18.67
C ASP A 338 -15.90 -10.82 19.77
N TYR A 339 -14.62 -10.89 19.41
CA TYR A 339 -13.49 -10.85 20.36
C TYR A 339 -13.57 -11.93 21.45
N GLN A 340 -14.08 -13.12 21.10
CA GLN A 340 -14.08 -14.31 21.96
C GLN A 340 -12.75 -15.01 21.99
#